data_AF-A0A419I1A6-F1
#
_entry.id   AF-A0A419I1A6-F1
#
_cell.length_a   1.000
_cell.length_b   1.000
_cell.length_c   1.000
_cell.angle_alpha   90.00
_cell.angle_beta   90.00
_cell.angle_gamma   90.00
#
_symmetry.space_group_name_H-M   'P 1'
#
loop_
_entity.id
_entity.type
_entity.pdbx_description
1 polymer ?
#
loop_
_entity_poly.entity_id
_entity_poly.type
_entity_poly.pdbx_seq_one_letter_code
_entity_poly.pdbx_strand_id
1 'polypeptide(L)'
;MAEKTVPGLRTHAIDPVADFYAALGFDIAFRQTAPYGFLTVRRGGIELNFYASQGFDPNTSTHGCLVLTEDVDALYTQFLAGLSKAFGSVPNAGVPRVGALSDLSHGVRQFLLVDPGGNTLQIAQPISVNQHQRAQSRETFARAIQQGKLFADAQQDLPAAAQVLDRALTIADDDTAEIPTPNQLVELLVLRADVALRQGDKSQAENLLRRASTVDLTGLQQLQNSGALHRPSEVPKV
;
A
#
# COMPACT_ATOMS: atom_id res chain seq x y z
N MET A 1 8.39 -34.56 -10.33
CA MET A 1 9.42 -33.54 -10.00
C MET A 1 8.69 -32.36 -9.39
N ALA A 2 9.31 -31.67 -8.44
CA ALA A 2 8.75 -30.46 -7.86
C ALA A 2 9.68 -29.31 -8.22
N GLU A 3 9.22 -28.46 -9.14
CA GLU A 3 9.91 -27.26 -9.57
C GLU A 3 9.60 -26.11 -8.59
N LYS A 4 10.58 -25.24 -8.34
CA LYS A 4 10.43 -24.04 -7.50
C LYS A 4 11.05 -22.84 -8.19
N THR A 5 10.31 -21.73 -8.23
CA THR A 5 10.83 -20.44 -8.68
C THR A 5 11.33 -19.65 -7.48
N VAL A 6 12.54 -19.11 -7.56
CA VAL A 6 13.15 -18.26 -6.53
C VAL A 6 13.58 -16.93 -7.16
N PRO A 7 12.98 -15.79 -6.76
CA PRO A 7 13.41 -14.48 -7.23
C PRO A 7 14.88 -14.20 -6.91
N GLY A 8 15.61 -13.72 -7.92
CA GLY A 8 16.95 -13.16 -7.76
C GLY A 8 16.89 -11.64 -7.74
N LEU A 9 17.17 -11.05 -6.59
CA LEU A 9 17.09 -9.62 -6.31
C LEU A 9 18.49 -8.99 -6.23
N ARG A 10 18.57 -7.67 -6.43
CA ARG A 10 19.83 -6.92 -6.41
C ARG A 10 19.93 -6.10 -5.14
N THR A 11 21.15 -5.92 -4.67
CA THR A 11 21.44 -5.04 -3.53
C THR A 11 22.83 -4.44 -3.68
N HIS A 12 23.05 -3.29 -3.04
CA HIS A 12 24.39 -2.74 -2.88
C HIS A 12 25.27 -3.64 -2.00
N ALA A 13 24.72 -4.15 -0.89
CA ALA A 13 25.40 -5.00 0.07
C ALA A 13 24.43 -6.01 0.71
N ILE A 14 24.92 -7.21 1.04
CA ILE A 14 24.08 -8.27 1.63
C ILE A 14 23.84 -8.10 3.12
N ASP A 15 24.70 -7.40 3.87
CA ASP A 15 24.58 -7.34 5.34
C ASP A 15 23.34 -6.56 5.81
N PRO A 16 23.04 -5.35 5.29
CA PRO A 16 21.80 -4.65 5.65
C PRO A 16 20.54 -5.44 5.28
N VAL A 17 20.61 -6.19 4.16
CA VAL A 17 19.51 -7.06 3.72
C VAL A 17 19.35 -8.24 4.69
N ALA A 18 20.44 -8.90 5.08
CA ALA A 18 20.41 -10.00 6.04
C ALA A 18 19.77 -9.58 7.37
N ASP A 19 20.20 -8.43 7.92
CA ASP A 19 19.66 -7.90 9.18
C ASP A 19 18.16 -7.56 9.06
N PHE A 20 17.76 -6.95 7.94
CA PHE A 20 16.36 -6.62 7.68
C PHE A 20 15.47 -7.86 7.58
N TYR A 21 15.85 -8.85 6.78
CA TYR A 21 15.06 -10.07 6.64
C TYR A 21 15.06 -10.92 7.91
N ALA A 22 16.16 -10.93 8.67
CA ALA A 22 16.19 -11.55 10.00
C ALA A 22 15.20 -10.86 10.96
N ALA A 23 15.08 -9.53 10.92
CA ALA A 23 14.10 -8.79 11.71
C ALA A 23 12.64 -9.15 11.32
N LEU A 24 12.38 -9.44 10.04
CA LEU A 24 11.10 -9.95 9.56
C LEU A 24 10.84 -11.42 9.93
N GLY A 25 11.80 -12.07 10.61
CA GLY A 25 11.75 -13.47 11.00
C GLY A 25 12.04 -14.44 9.87
N PHE A 26 12.85 -14.05 8.88
CA PHE A 26 13.42 -14.99 7.93
C PHE A 26 14.70 -15.61 8.51
N ASP A 27 14.93 -16.87 8.16
CA ASP A 27 16.18 -17.55 8.41
C ASP A 27 17.18 -17.25 7.30
N ILE A 28 18.44 -17.08 7.66
CA ILE A 28 19.55 -17.00 6.71
C ILE A 28 19.91 -18.42 6.28
N ALA A 29 19.42 -18.84 5.12
CA ALA A 29 19.63 -20.19 4.60
C ALA A 29 21.02 -20.36 3.98
N PHE A 30 21.57 -19.31 3.38
CA PHE A 30 22.92 -19.30 2.84
C PHE A 30 23.48 -17.88 2.81
N ARG A 31 24.76 -17.71 3.11
CA ARG A 31 25.45 -16.42 3.07
C ARG A 31 26.88 -16.60 2.58
N GLN A 32 27.28 -15.76 1.63
CA GLN A 32 28.62 -15.71 1.06
C GLN A 32 29.04 -14.25 0.86
N THR A 33 30.24 -13.90 1.31
CA THR A 33 30.79 -12.54 1.16
C THR A 33 31.87 -12.44 0.09
N ALA A 34 32.48 -13.56 -0.32
CA ALA A 34 33.52 -13.63 -1.35
C ALA A 34 33.36 -14.89 -2.22
N PRO A 35 33.67 -14.86 -3.53
CA PRO A 35 34.23 -13.72 -4.29
C PRO A 35 33.22 -12.63 -4.64
N TYR A 36 31.93 -12.88 -4.40
CA TYR A 36 30.84 -11.90 -4.51
C TYR A 36 29.87 -12.09 -3.36
N GLY A 37 29.16 -11.01 -3.00
CA GLY A 37 28.12 -11.05 -1.99
C GLY A 37 26.88 -11.77 -2.51
N PHE A 38 26.49 -12.84 -1.81
CA PHE A 38 25.28 -13.59 -2.11
C PHE A 38 24.60 -14.02 -0.81
N LEU A 39 23.28 -13.92 -0.80
CA LEU A 39 22.45 -14.22 0.37
C LEU A 39 21.18 -14.94 -0.06
N THR A 40 20.84 -16.02 0.63
CA THR A 40 19.53 -16.67 0.53
C THR A 40 18.83 -16.57 1.88
N VAL A 41 17.60 -16.09 1.87
CA VAL A 41 16.73 -16.02 3.05
C VAL A 41 15.47 -16.85 2.84
N ARG A 42 14.95 -17.45 3.91
CA ARG A 42 13.76 -18.29 3.87
C ARG A 42 12.79 -17.99 5.01
N ARG A 43 11.49 -18.05 4.71
CA ARG A 43 10.41 -18.00 5.70
C ARG A 43 9.21 -18.77 5.17
N GLY A 44 8.88 -19.90 5.79
CA GLY A 44 7.81 -20.78 5.30
C GLY A 44 8.03 -21.14 3.82
N GLY A 45 7.05 -20.85 2.96
CA GLY A 45 7.16 -21.05 1.51
C GLY A 45 7.99 -20.01 0.75
N ILE A 46 8.36 -18.89 1.40
CA ILE A 46 9.08 -17.79 0.77
C ILE A 46 10.57 -18.08 0.76
N GLU A 47 11.20 -17.97 -0.40
CA GLU A 47 12.64 -18.02 -0.57
C GLU A 47 13.08 -16.93 -1.53
N LEU A 48 14.10 -16.18 -1.16
CA LEU A 48 14.63 -15.05 -1.92
C LEU A 48 16.14 -15.13 -1.96
N ASN A 49 16.71 -14.86 -3.15
CA ASN A 49 18.14 -14.78 -3.36
C ASN A 49 18.54 -13.33 -3.65
N PHE A 50 19.64 -12.88 -3.06
CA PHE A 50 20.18 -11.54 -3.26
C PHE A 50 21.60 -11.62 -3.78
N TYR A 51 21.89 -10.77 -4.77
CA TYR A 51 23.21 -10.63 -5.36
C TYR A 51 23.71 -9.20 -5.11
N ALA A 52 24.82 -9.07 -4.38
CA ALA A 52 25.47 -7.79 -4.18
C ALA A 52 26.17 -7.32 -5.45
N SER A 53 26.01 -6.05 -5.78
CA SER A 53 26.72 -5.39 -6.87
C SER A 53 27.23 -4.04 -6.38
N GLN A 54 28.55 -3.86 -6.37
CA GLN A 54 29.14 -2.56 -6.06
C GLN A 54 28.63 -1.51 -7.06
N GLY A 55 28.22 -0.35 -6.55
CA GLY A 55 27.66 0.74 -7.36
C GLY A 55 26.17 0.64 -7.69
N PHE A 56 25.46 -0.39 -7.22
CA PHE A 56 24.00 -0.42 -7.33
C PHE A 56 23.37 0.59 -6.36
N ASP A 57 22.54 1.51 -6.88
CA ASP A 57 21.77 2.45 -6.06
C ASP A 57 20.38 1.87 -5.75
N PRO A 58 20.09 1.54 -4.47
CA PRO A 58 18.78 1.06 -4.04
C PRO A 58 17.61 1.95 -4.44
N ASN A 59 17.80 3.27 -4.52
CA ASN A 59 16.70 4.20 -4.86
C ASN A 59 16.25 4.08 -6.33
N THR A 60 17.06 3.45 -7.18
CA THR A 60 16.77 3.23 -8.60
C THR A 60 16.27 1.81 -8.90
N SER A 61 16.13 0.97 -7.87
CA SER A 61 15.74 -0.43 -8.05
C SER A 61 14.31 -0.55 -8.59
N THR A 62 14.17 -1.33 -9.66
CA THR A 62 12.88 -1.75 -10.22
C THR A 62 12.60 -3.24 -9.97
N HIS A 63 13.44 -3.89 -9.17
CA HIS A 63 13.28 -5.30 -8.82
C HIS A 63 12.16 -5.47 -7.81
N GLY A 64 11.44 -6.59 -7.93
CA GLY A 64 10.42 -6.93 -6.98
C GLY A 64 9.86 -8.32 -7.20
N CYS A 65 9.02 -8.76 -6.27
CA CYS A 65 8.29 -10.02 -6.39
C CYS A 65 6.94 -9.94 -5.70
N LEU A 66 6.03 -10.80 -6.15
CA LEU A 66 4.73 -11.02 -5.53
C LEU A 66 4.81 -12.23 -4.60
N VAL A 67 4.36 -12.06 -3.37
CA VAL A 67 4.16 -13.12 -2.40
C VAL A 67 2.67 -13.25 -2.14
N LEU A 68 2.10 -14.40 -2.51
CA LEU A 68 0.73 -14.74 -2.17
C LEU A 68 0.68 -15.47 -0.83
N THR A 69 -0.26 -15.06 0.02
CA THR A 69 -0.49 -15.65 1.34
C THR A 69 -1.99 -15.81 1.59
N GLU A 70 -2.34 -16.73 2.47
CA GLU A 70 -3.70 -16.91 2.98
C GLU A 70 -3.98 -16.03 4.21
N ASP A 71 -2.94 -15.46 4.82
CA ASP A 71 -3.03 -14.59 5.99
C ASP A 71 -2.04 -13.42 5.87
N VAL A 72 -2.47 -12.35 5.21
CA VAL A 72 -1.66 -11.13 5.03
C VAL A 72 -1.61 -10.29 6.30
N ASP A 73 -2.67 -10.29 7.10
CA ASP A 73 -2.76 -9.53 8.36
C ASP A 73 -1.77 -10.03 9.41
N ALA A 74 -1.62 -11.36 9.55
CA ALA A 74 -0.63 -11.94 10.45
C ALA A 74 0.81 -11.61 10.00
N LEU A 75 1.11 -11.75 8.71
CA LEU A 75 2.44 -11.38 8.18
C LEU A 75 2.74 -9.90 8.39
N TYR A 76 1.77 -9.03 8.10
CA TYR A 76 1.92 -7.59 8.32
C TYR A 76 2.25 -7.27 9.78
N THR A 77 1.46 -7.81 10.71
CA THR A 77 1.64 -7.60 12.15
C THR A 77 3.01 -8.10 12.63
N GLN A 78 3.43 -9.28 12.18
CA GLN A 78 4.71 -9.87 12.54
C GLN A 78 5.89 -9.06 12.00
N PHE A 79 5.78 -8.56 10.76
CA PHE A 79 6.82 -7.75 10.13
C PHE A 79 6.99 -6.41 10.85
N LEU A 80 5.89 -5.71 11.15
CA LEU A 80 5.94 -4.45 11.89
C LEU A 80 6.57 -4.64 13.29
N ALA A 81 6.15 -5.67 14.02
CA ALA A 81 6.69 -5.97 15.34
C ALA A 81 8.19 -6.30 15.29
N GLY A 82 8.60 -7.09 14.30
CA GLY A 82 10.00 -7.46 14.08
C GLY A 82 10.90 -6.26 13.76
N LEU A 83 10.47 -5.43 12.81
CA LEU A 83 11.18 -4.20 12.44
C LEU A 83 11.27 -3.21 13.60
N SER A 84 10.15 -2.98 14.30
CA SER A 84 10.14 -2.09 15.46
C SER A 84 11.08 -2.58 16.57
N LYS A 85 11.16 -3.90 16.79
CA LYS A 85 12.08 -4.48 17.78
C LYS A 85 13.54 -4.35 17.38
N ALA A 86 13.86 -4.56 16.11
CA ALA A 86 15.25 -4.56 15.62
C ALA A 86 15.80 -3.15 15.38
N PHE A 87 14.98 -2.23 14.87
CA PHE A 87 15.39 -0.89 14.44
C PHE A 87 14.83 0.24 15.32
N GLY A 88 14.05 -0.08 16.36
CA GLY A 88 13.43 0.88 17.26
C GLY A 88 12.15 1.53 16.73
N SER A 89 11.93 1.50 15.41
CA SER A 89 10.71 1.96 14.74
C SER A 89 10.49 1.23 13.42
N VAL A 90 9.27 1.34 12.87
CA VAL A 90 8.98 0.83 11.53
C VAL A 90 9.32 1.92 10.51
N PRO A 91 10.18 1.64 9.50
CA PRO A 91 10.43 2.58 8.43
C PRO A 91 9.19 2.71 7.54
N ASN A 92 8.73 3.95 7.32
CA ASN A 92 7.51 4.25 6.56
C ASN A 92 7.75 5.12 5.32
N ALA A 93 8.99 5.58 5.10
CA ALA A 93 9.38 6.40 3.95
C ALA A 93 10.80 6.05 3.49
N GLY A 94 11.09 6.28 2.22
CA GLY A 94 12.41 6.01 1.63
C GLY A 94 12.69 4.51 1.43
N VAL A 95 13.97 4.14 1.60
CA VAL A 95 14.48 2.77 1.47
C VAL A 95 15.27 2.44 2.74
N PRO A 96 14.89 1.41 3.51
CA PRO A 96 13.69 0.57 3.38
C PRO A 96 12.39 1.28 3.80
N ARG A 97 11.22 0.69 3.52
CA ARG A 97 9.91 1.13 4.07
C ARG A 97 8.85 0.02 4.04
N VAL A 98 7.81 0.18 4.86
CA VAL A 98 6.59 -0.65 4.85
C VAL A 98 5.38 0.23 4.60
N GLY A 99 4.63 -0.07 3.54
CA GLY A 99 3.37 0.58 3.22
C GLY A 99 2.22 0.13 4.14
N ALA A 100 1.12 0.86 4.11
CA ALA A 100 -0.09 0.49 4.84
C ALA A 100 -0.73 -0.78 4.28
N LEU A 101 -1.27 -1.62 5.16
CA LEU A 101 -2.12 -2.73 4.77
C LEU A 101 -3.48 -2.20 4.30
N SER A 102 -3.88 -2.56 3.07
CA SER A 102 -5.10 -2.03 2.48
C SER A 102 -5.80 -3.04 1.58
N ASP A 103 -7.13 -2.91 1.50
CA ASP A 103 -7.94 -3.60 0.51
C ASP A 103 -7.95 -2.79 -0.79
N LEU A 104 -7.54 -3.43 -1.87
CA LEU A 104 -7.57 -2.85 -3.19
C LEU A 104 -8.89 -3.14 -3.88
N SER A 105 -9.31 -2.18 -4.71
CA SER A 105 -10.57 -2.23 -5.45
C SER A 105 -10.72 -3.52 -6.29
N HIS A 106 -9.63 -4.12 -6.74
CA HIS A 106 -9.62 -5.37 -7.51
C HIS A 106 -9.64 -6.65 -6.65
N GLY A 107 -10.00 -6.54 -5.36
CA GLY A 107 -10.27 -7.70 -4.51
C GLY A 107 -9.03 -8.38 -3.96
N VAL A 108 -7.99 -7.60 -3.69
CA VAL A 108 -6.73 -8.05 -3.11
C VAL A 108 -6.46 -7.22 -1.87
N ARG A 109 -6.20 -7.87 -0.74
CA ARG A 109 -5.67 -7.22 0.47
C ARG A 109 -4.17 -7.32 0.44
N GLN A 110 -3.46 -6.20 0.54
CA GLN A 110 -2.01 -6.21 0.44
C GLN A 110 -1.32 -5.06 1.17
N PHE A 111 -0.01 -5.23 1.37
CA PHE A 111 0.92 -4.14 1.68
C PHE A 111 2.18 -4.27 0.81
N LEU A 112 2.87 -3.16 0.62
CA LEU A 112 4.16 -3.13 -0.06
C LEU A 112 5.29 -3.05 0.96
N LEU A 113 6.32 -3.85 0.78
CA LEU A 113 7.53 -3.85 1.59
C LEU A 113 8.70 -3.52 0.67
N VAL A 114 9.43 -2.46 0.96
CA VAL A 114 10.69 -2.15 0.27
C VAL A 114 11.85 -2.42 1.20
N ASP A 115 12.73 -3.31 0.77
CA ASP A 115 13.89 -3.72 1.54
C ASP A 115 15.07 -2.74 1.39
N PRO A 116 16.18 -2.89 2.14
CA PRO A 116 17.33 -2.00 2.03
C PRO A 116 18.03 -1.99 0.66
N GLY A 117 17.78 -3.01 -0.17
CA GLY A 117 18.22 -3.05 -1.56
C GLY A 117 17.30 -2.29 -2.51
N GLY A 118 16.21 -1.70 -2.01
CA GLY A 118 15.20 -1.03 -2.83
C GLY A 118 14.26 -2.00 -3.54
N ASN A 119 14.35 -3.30 -3.27
CA ASN A 119 13.48 -4.28 -3.91
C ASN A 119 12.08 -4.20 -3.32
N THR A 120 11.06 -4.24 -4.17
CA THR A 120 9.66 -4.16 -3.74
C THR A 120 9.03 -5.55 -3.65
N LEU A 121 8.65 -5.95 -2.44
CA LEU A 121 7.87 -7.14 -2.18
C LEU A 121 6.40 -6.74 -2.05
N GLN A 122 5.57 -7.26 -2.94
CA GLN A 122 4.12 -7.13 -2.87
C GLN A 122 3.58 -8.34 -2.10
N ILE A 123 3.14 -8.14 -0.86
CA ILE A 123 2.58 -9.23 -0.04
C ILE A 123 1.06 -9.14 -0.13
N ALA A 124 0.44 -10.13 -0.75
CA ALA A 124 -0.95 -10.06 -1.18
C ALA A 124 -1.75 -11.30 -0.79
N GLN A 125 -3.01 -11.07 -0.42
CA GLN A 125 -4.03 -12.09 -0.20
C GLN A 125 -5.23 -11.77 -1.10
N PRO A 126 -5.62 -12.68 -2.02
CA PRO A 126 -6.87 -12.57 -2.74
C PRO A 126 -8.05 -12.63 -1.75
N ILE A 127 -8.91 -11.61 -1.74
CA ILE A 127 -10.11 -11.53 -0.90
C ILE A 127 -11.42 -11.58 -1.72
N SER A 128 -11.32 -11.58 -3.06
CA SER A 128 -12.47 -11.82 -3.94
C SER A 128 -12.06 -12.55 -5.23
N VAL A 129 -12.95 -13.38 -5.75
CA VAL A 129 -12.70 -14.26 -6.91
C VAL A 129 -12.84 -13.53 -8.26
N ASN A 130 -13.44 -12.33 -8.26
CA ASN A 130 -13.71 -11.55 -9.48
C ASN A 130 -12.63 -10.49 -9.75
N GLN A 131 -11.40 -10.92 -10.02
CA GLN A 131 -10.33 -10.03 -10.48
C GLN A 131 -10.65 -9.41 -11.85
N HIS A 132 -11.51 -10.06 -12.66
CA HIS A 132 -11.86 -9.64 -14.02
C HIS A 132 -13.09 -8.73 -14.13
N GLN A 133 -13.85 -8.54 -13.05
CA GLN A 133 -15.00 -7.65 -13.03
C GLN A 133 -14.82 -6.61 -11.95
N ARG A 134 -14.08 -5.55 -12.27
CA ARG A 134 -14.38 -4.23 -11.72
C ARG A 134 -13.98 -3.19 -12.74
N ALA A 135 -15.02 -2.64 -13.34
CA ALA A 135 -14.96 -1.47 -14.19
C ALA A 135 -14.06 -0.43 -13.52
N GLN A 136 -13.21 0.21 -14.32
CA GLN A 136 -12.72 1.55 -14.06
C GLN A 136 -13.88 2.32 -13.42
N SER A 137 -13.80 2.65 -12.13
CA SER A 137 -14.80 3.47 -11.49
C SER A 137 -14.88 4.75 -12.32
N ARG A 138 -15.99 4.95 -13.04
CA ARG A 138 -16.19 6.11 -13.92
C ARG A 138 -16.30 7.42 -13.12
N GLU A 139 -16.49 7.31 -11.81
CA GLU A 139 -16.58 8.41 -10.85
C GLU A 139 -15.22 9.05 -10.59
N THR A 140 -15.19 10.38 -10.62
CA THR A 140 -13.98 11.20 -10.63
C THR A 140 -13.13 10.96 -9.38
N PHE A 141 -13.76 10.93 -8.20
CA PHE A 141 -13.09 10.82 -6.91
C PHE A 141 -12.52 9.43 -6.64
N ALA A 142 -13.29 8.38 -6.95
CA ALA A 142 -12.82 7.00 -6.82
C ALA A 142 -11.57 6.75 -7.68
N ARG A 143 -11.55 7.29 -8.90
CA ARG A 143 -10.39 7.23 -9.79
C ARG A 143 -9.18 8.00 -9.21
N ALA A 144 -9.40 9.20 -8.69
CA ALA A 144 -8.33 10.01 -8.11
C ALA A 144 -7.70 9.35 -6.87
N ILE A 145 -8.51 8.76 -5.98
CA ILE A 145 -8.03 7.98 -4.83
C ILE A 145 -7.17 6.81 -5.32
N GLN A 146 -7.67 6.03 -6.29
CA GLN A 146 -6.93 4.89 -6.82
C GLN A 146 -5.60 5.30 -7.45
N GLN A 147 -5.58 6.36 -8.25
CA GLN A 147 -4.35 6.87 -8.87
C GLN A 147 -3.39 7.45 -7.83
N GLY A 148 -3.90 8.19 -6.84
CA GLY A 148 -3.11 8.73 -5.74
C GLY A 148 -2.40 7.64 -4.95
N LYS A 149 -3.10 6.57 -4.56
CA LYS A 149 -2.51 5.40 -3.89
C LYS A 149 -1.43 4.75 -4.76
N LEU A 150 -1.70 4.57 -6.04
CA LEU A 150 -0.74 3.96 -6.96
C LEU A 150 0.56 4.78 -7.06
N PHE A 151 0.46 6.11 -7.23
CA PHE A 151 1.65 6.96 -7.29
C PHE A 151 2.38 7.03 -5.95
N ALA A 152 1.64 7.18 -4.84
CA ALA A 152 2.21 7.34 -3.50
C ALA A 152 2.87 6.08 -2.96
N ASP A 153 2.27 4.90 -3.17
CA ASP A 153 2.73 3.66 -2.55
C ASP A 153 3.59 2.82 -3.51
N ALA A 154 3.14 2.63 -4.75
CA ALA A 154 3.85 1.77 -5.70
C ALA A 154 4.98 2.50 -6.44
N GLN A 155 4.74 3.72 -6.93
CA GLN A 155 5.74 4.44 -7.76
C GLN A 155 6.64 5.39 -6.96
N GLN A 156 6.26 5.75 -5.72
CA GLN A 156 6.90 6.80 -4.93
C GLN A 156 6.98 8.16 -5.65
N ASP A 157 6.10 8.39 -6.64
CA ASP A 157 5.96 9.68 -7.28
C ASP A 157 5.03 10.55 -6.43
N LEU A 158 5.57 11.03 -5.30
CA LEU A 158 4.83 11.89 -4.38
C LEU A 158 4.33 13.17 -5.05
N PRO A 159 5.09 13.83 -5.95
CA PRO A 159 4.58 14.96 -6.73
C PRO A 159 3.36 14.60 -7.59
N ALA A 160 3.39 13.50 -8.34
CA ALA A 160 2.24 13.07 -9.14
C ALA A 160 1.05 12.66 -8.28
N ALA A 161 1.30 11.97 -7.15
CA ALA A 161 0.26 11.63 -6.18
C ALA A 161 -0.43 12.89 -5.64
N ALA A 162 0.35 13.87 -5.19
CA ALA A 162 -0.16 15.16 -4.73
C ALA A 162 -0.97 15.87 -5.81
N GLN A 163 -0.48 15.93 -7.05
CA GLN A 163 -1.15 16.59 -8.16
C GLN A 163 -2.53 15.99 -8.46
N VAL A 164 -2.65 14.66 -8.50
CA VAL A 164 -3.92 13.98 -8.77
C VAL A 164 -4.92 14.21 -7.64
N LEU A 165 -4.46 14.14 -6.39
CA LEU A 165 -5.29 14.33 -5.20
C LEU A 165 -5.73 15.80 -5.05
N ASP A 166 -4.84 16.75 -5.28
CA ASP A 166 -5.13 18.18 -5.21
C ASP A 166 -6.18 18.58 -6.25
N ARG A 167 -6.08 18.03 -7.48
CA ARG A 167 -7.09 18.24 -8.51
C ARG A 167 -8.47 17.71 -8.11
N ALA A 168 -8.53 16.55 -7.45
CA ALA A 168 -9.78 16.01 -6.95
C ALA A 168 -10.35 16.86 -5.80
N LEU A 169 -9.51 17.34 -4.87
CA LEU A 169 -9.94 18.23 -3.80
C LEU A 169 -10.46 19.57 -4.33
N THR A 170 -9.85 20.14 -5.37
CA THR A 170 -10.37 21.35 -6.04
C THR A 170 -11.77 21.11 -6.63
N ILE A 171 -12.01 19.94 -7.23
CA ILE A 171 -13.35 19.59 -7.75
C ILE A 171 -14.34 19.42 -6.59
N ALA A 172 -13.92 18.81 -5.47
CA ALA A 172 -14.75 18.64 -4.29
C ALA A 172 -15.13 19.97 -3.60
N ASP A 173 -14.31 21.01 -3.76
CA ASP A 173 -14.55 22.35 -3.21
C ASP A 173 -15.41 23.22 -4.16
N ASP A 174 -15.73 22.73 -5.36
CA ASP A 174 -16.61 23.40 -6.32
C ASP A 174 -18.05 22.89 -6.18
N ASP A 175 -18.91 23.72 -5.58
CA ASP A 175 -20.34 23.42 -5.34
C ASP A 175 -21.15 23.20 -6.64
N THR A 176 -20.57 23.47 -7.81
CA THR A 176 -21.20 23.25 -9.12
C THR A 176 -20.80 21.93 -9.78
N ALA A 177 -19.87 21.18 -9.18
CA ALA A 177 -19.31 19.94 -9.72
C ALA A 177 -19.90 18.68 -9.06
N GLU A 178 -19.32 17.52 -9.39
CA GLU A 178 -19.64 16.23 -8.74
C GLU A 178 -19.30 16.33 -7.24
N ILE A 179 -20.24 15.96 -6.35
CA ILE A 179 -20.03 16.02 -4.90
C ILE A 179 -19.51 14.66 -4.42
N PRO A 180 -18.33 14.58 -3.76
CA PRO A 180 -17.85 13.32 -3.21
C PRO A 180 -18.72 12.87 -2.04
N THR A 181 -18.86 11.57 -1.86
CA THR A 181 -19.42 11.04 -0.60
C THR A 181 -18.53 11.43 0.59
N PRO A 182 -19.08 11.57 1.81
CA PRO A 182 -18.30 11.82 3.02
C PRO A 182 -17.09 10.88 3.18
N ASN A 183 -17.27 9.59 2.88
CA ASN A 183 -16.20 8.60 2.93
C ASN A 183 -15.09 8.89 1.89
N GLN A 184 -15.46 9.20 0.65
CA GLN A 184 -14.49 9.55 -0.40
C GLN A 184 -13.73 10.84 -0.05
N LEU A 185 -14.41 11.84 0.54
CA LEU A 185 -13.77 13.09 0.93
C LEU A 185 -12.77 12.86 2.08
N VAL A 186 -13.14 12.10 3.11
CA VAL A 186 -12.21 11.73 4.19
C VAL A 186 -11.01 10.96 3.63
N GLU A 187 -11.26 9.98 2.76
CA GLU A 187 -10.19 9.18 2.17
C GLU A 187 -9.23 10.02 1.33
N LEU A 188 -9.73 10.96 0.52
CA LEU A 188 -8.90 11.92 -0.23
C LEU A 188 -8.04 12.78 0.69
N LEU A 189 -8.63 13.34 1.75
CA LEU A 189 -7.94 14.23 2.69
C LEU A 189 -6.86 13.49 3.48
N VAL A 190 -7.17 12.29 3.99
CA VAL A 190 -6.21 11.47 4.73
C VAL A 190 -5.06 11.01 3.83
N LEU A 191 -5.36 10.56 2.61
CA LEU A 191 -4.34 10.14 1.65
C LEU A 191 -3.44 11.32 1.24
N ARG A 192 -4.01 12.50 1.00
CA ARG A 192 -3.22 13.69 0.66
C ARG A 192 -2.38 14.19 1.84
N ALA A 193 -2.87 14.04 3.06
CA ALA A 193 -2.12 14.35 4.28
C ALA A 193 -0.93 13.42 4.46
N ASP A 194 -1.11 12.11 4.23
CA ASP A 194 -0.02 11.14 4.25
C ASP A 194 1.06 11.48 3.20
N VAL A 195 0.65 11.81 1.96
CA VAL A 195 1.58 12.28 0.92
C VAL A 195 2.32 13.55 1.36
N ALA A 196 1.63 14.52 1.98
CA ALA A 196 2.27 15.75 2.49
C ALA A 196 3.31 15.46 3.57
N LEU A 197 3.01 14.54 4.50
CA LEU A 197 3.98 14.09 5.52
C LEU A 197 5.21 13.45 4.88
N ARG A 198 5.03 12.59 3.88
CA ARG A 198 6.13 11.95 3.14
C ARG A 198 6.96 12.96 2.33
N GLN A 199 6.37 14.08 1.92
CA GLN A 199 7.06 15.21 1.27
C GLN A 199 7.74 16.17 2.28
N GLY A 200 7.52 16.00 3.59
CA GLY A 200 8.04 16.88 4.63
C GLY A 200 7.19 18.12 4.93
N ASP A 201 6.02 18.27 4.30
CA ASP A 201 5.10 19.40 4.55
C ASP A 201 4.12 19.07 5.69
N LYS A 202 4.62 19.20 6.93
CA LYS A 202 3.82 18.96 8.14
C LYS A 202 2.63 19.91 8.26
N SER A 203 2.79 21.15 7.80
CA SER A 203 1.76 22.18 7.91
C SER A 203 0.53 21.84 7.06
N GLN A 204 0.78 21.38 5.83
CA GLN A 204 -0.28 20.95 4.94
C GLN A 204 -0.95 19.68 5.46
N ALA A 205 -0.17 18.71 5.96
CA ALA A 205 -0.73 17.49 6.54
C ALA A 205 -1.68 17.78 7.71
N GLU A 206 -1.30 18.64 8.64
CA GLU A 206 -2.14 19.02 9.78
C GLU A 206 -3.44 19.71 9.34
N ASN A 207 -3.38 20.58 8.34
CA ASN A 207 -4.56 21.25 7.78
C ASN A 207 -5.54 20.26 7.14
N LEU A 208 -5.02 19.30 6.36
CA LEU A 208 -5.82 18.27 5.70
C LEU A 208 -6.47 17.32 6.71
N LEU A 209 -5.74 16.90 7.74
CA LEU A 209 -6.27 16.05 8.81
C LEU A 209 -7.34 16.78 9.64
N ARG A 210 -7.15 18.08 9.91
CA ARG A 210 -8.17 18.90 10.57
C ARG A 210 -9.43 19.03 9.73
N ARG A 211 -9.29 19.19 8.41
CA ARG A 211 -10.44 19.19 7.50
C ARG A 211 -11.14 17.83 7.51
N ALA A 212 -10.39 16.73 7.48
CA ALA A 212 -10.96 15.38 7.52
C ALA A 212 -11.79 15.13 8.78
N SER A 213 -11.35 15.64 9.94
CA SER A 213 -12.09 15.47 11.21
C SER A 213 -13.39 16.27 11.31
N THR A 214 -13.59 17.25 10.43
CA THR A 214 -14.84 18.03 10.35
C THR A 214 -15.90 17.42 9.43
N VAL A 215 -15.56 16.38 8.66
CA VAL A 215 -16.52 15.72 7.77
C VAL A 215 -17.50 14.89 8.59
N ASP A 216 -18.80 15.19 8.44
CA ASP A 216 -19.84 14.42 9.13
C ASP A 216 -20.06 13.05 8.47
N LEU A 217 -19.47 12.02 9.07
CA LEU A 217 -19.66 10.63 8.69
C LEU A 217 -20.99 10.06 9.21
N THR A 218 -21.68 10.76 10.12
CA THR A 218 -22.85 10.29 10.87
C THR A 218 -24.17 10.50 10.11
N GLY A 219 -24.26 11.51 9.26
CA GLY A 219 -25.47 11.84 8.48
C GLY A 219 -25.96 10.73 7.54
N LEU A 220 -25.06 9.84 7.09
CA LEU A 220 -25.42 8.71 6.22
C LEU A 220 -26.04 7.52 6.97
N GLN A 221 -25.69 7.32 8.24
CA GLN A 221 -26.24 6.23 9.05
C GLN A 221 -27.68 6.54 9.49
N GLN A 222 -28.03 7.82 9.62
CA GLN A 222 -29.41 8.27 9.85
C GLN A 222 -30.25 8.29 8.57
N LEU A 223 -29.70 8.64 7.40
CA LEU A 223 -30.43 8.61 6.13
C LEU A 223 -30.67 7.19 5.59
N GLN A 224 -29.75 6.25 5.80
CA GLN A 224 -29.97 4.82 5.48
C GLN A 224 -30.96 4.14 6.44
N ASN A 225 -31.01 4.58 7.72
CA ASN A 225 -31.97 4.05 8.70
C ASN A 225 -33.35 4.74 8.69
N SER A 226 -33.49 5.93 8.08
CA SER A 226 -34.76 6.70 8.07
C SER A 226 -35.66 6.44 6.85
N GLY A 227 -35.47 5.33 6.11
CA GLY A 227 -36.53 4.72 5.30
C GLY A 227 -37.25 5.62 4.28
N ALA A 228 -36.60 6.64 3.72
CA ALA A 228 -37.20 7.55 2.74
C ALA A 228 -36.80 7.21 1.29
N LEU A 229 -36.99 5.94 0.90
CA LEU A 229 -37.21 5.54 -0.49
C LEU A 229 -38.40 4.58 -0.47
N HIS A 230 -39.59 5.16 -0.68
CA HIS A 230 -40.81 4.44 -0.95
C HIS A 230 -40.57 3.39 -2.04
N ARG A 231 -40.80 2.11 -1.71
CA ARG A 231 -41.02 1.06 -2.71
C ARG A 231 -42.30 1.40 -3.49
N PRO A 232 -42.29 1.36 -4.83
CA PRO A 232 -43.53 1.23 -5.58
C PRO A 232 -44.06 -0.19 -5.36
N SER A 233 -45.10 -0.26 -4.53
CA SER A 233 -46.21 -1.21 -4.49
C SER A 233 -46.21 -2.35 -5.51
N GLU A 234 -46.24 -3.58 -4.98
CA GLU A 234 -46.70 -4.79 -5.65
C GLU A 234 -48.15 -4.63 -6.12
N VAL A 235 -48.41 -5.04 -7.37
CA VAL A 235 -49.76 -5.15 -7.95
C VAL A 235 -50.36 -6.48 -7.49
N PRO A 236 -51.64 -6.54 -7.07
CA PRO A 236 -52.22 -7.73 -6.47
C PRO A 236 -52.58 -8.78 -7.53
N LYS A 237 -52.37 -10.05 -7.16
CA LYS A 237 -52.81 -11.24 -7.91
C LYS A 237 -54.33 -11.31 -7.97
N VAL A 238 -54.86 -11.57 -9.16
CA VAL A 238 -56.03 -12.45 -9.40
C VAL A 238 -55.63 -13.44 -10.48
#